data_AF-A0A4R4FCU5-F1
#
_entry.id   AF-A0A4R4FCU5-F1
#
_cell.length_a   1.000
_cell.length_b   1.000
_cell.length_c   1.000
_cell.angle_alpha   90.00
_cell.angle_beta   90.00
_cell.angle_gamma   90.00
#
_symmetry.space_group_name_H-M   'P 1'
#
loop_
_entity.id
_entity.type
_entity.pdbx_description
1 polymer ?
#
loop_
_entity_poly.entity_id
_entity_poly.type
_entity_poly.pdbx_seq_one_letter_code
_entity_poly.pdbx_strand_id
1 'polypeptide(L)' 'MESEKLMAKQKSKDLESGMDAVKLADVQYDKAYIDQAEGSDFLGVTEDDINKAIAESVESCMNFINNKVEMKEMKAD' A
#
# COMPACT_ATOMS: atom_id res chain seq x y z
N MET A 1 18.39 3.77 3.51
CA MET A 1 17.20 3.01 3.05
C MET A 1 17.60 1.57 2.68
N GLU A 2 16.68 0.61 2.70
CA GLU A 2 16.98 -0.81 2.40
C GLU A 2 17.56 -1.03 0.97
N SER A 3 17.18 -0.19 0.01
CA SER A 3 17.73 -0.15 -1.35
C SER A 3 19.24 0.14 -1.39
N GLU A 4 19.72 1.06 -0.55
CA GLU A 4 21.16 1.38 -0.44
C GLU A 4 21.94 0.21 0.17
N LYS A 5 21.37 -0.46 1.17
CA LYS A 5 21.98 -1.66 1.79
C LYS A 5 22.09 -2.80 0.77
N LEU A 6 21.07 -2.97 -0.08
CA LEU A 6 21.09 -3.95 -1.16
C LEU A 6 22.22 -3.67 -2.15
N MET A 7 22.35 -2.41 -2.59
CA MET A 7 23.42 -1.99 -3.52
C MET A 7 24.81 -2.18 -2.91
N ALA A 8 24.99 -1.83 -1.64
CA ALA A 8 26.26 -2.03 -0.93
C ALA A 8 26.64 -3.52 -0.84
N LYS A 9 25.66 -4.39 -0.57
CA LYS A 9 25.85 -5.85 -0.50
C LYS A 9 26.19 -6.48 -1.86
N GLN A 10 25.64 -5.96 -2.95
CA GLN A 10 25.98 -6.41 -4.31
C GLN A 10 27.41 -5.97 -4.67
N LYS A 11 27.76 -4.71 -4.38
CA LYS A 11 29.10 -4.17 -4.61
C LYS A 11 30.17 -4.89 -3.80
N SER A 12 29.91 -5.26 -2.54
CA SER A 12 30.87 -6.02 -1.72
C SER A 12 31.13 -7.45 -2.21
N LYS A 13 30.35 -7.92 -3.18
CA LYS A 13 30.46 -9.26 -3.79
C LYS A 13 30.92 -9.20 -5.24
N ASP A 14 31.35 -8.03 -5.72
CA ASP A 14 31.67 -7.77 -7.13
C ASP A 14 30.53 -8.18 -8.09
N LEU A 15 29.29 -8.08 -7.62
CA LEU A 15 28.09 -8.35 -8.42
C LEU A 15 27.57 -7.05 -9.00
N GLU A 16 27.66 -6.92 -10.32
CA GLU A 16 27.02 -5.84 -11.07
C GLU A 16 25.62 -6.28 -11.49
N SER A 17 24.59 -5.83 -10.78
CA SER A 17 23.21 -6.29 -11.00
C SER A 17 22.56 -5.71 -12.26
N GLY A 18 23.22 -4.76 -12.93
CA GLY A 18 22.65 -4.01 -14.05
C GLY A 18 21.45 -3.11 -13.69
N MET A 19 21.04 -3.10 -12.42
CA MET A 19 19.85 -2.41 -11.93
C MET A 19 20.20 -1.57 -10.69
N ASP A 20 19.99 -0.27 -10.78
CA ASP A 20 20.14 0.64 -9.66
C ASP A 20 18.86 0.60 -8.80
N ALA A 21 18.92 -0.12 -7.68
CA ALA A 21 17.76 -0.32 -6.80
C ALA A 21 17.28 0.98 -6.14
N VAL A 22 18.14 1.99 -6.01
CA VAL A 22 17.75 3.31 -5.48
C VAL A 22 16.94 4.05 -6.53
N LYS A 23 17.45 4.12 -7.77
CA LYS A 23 16.71 4.74 -8.89
C LYS A 23 15.42 3.99 -9.24
N LEU A 24 15.41 2.66 -9.10
CA LEU A 24 14.21 1.87 -9.34
C LEU A 24 13.08 2.29 -8.39
N ALA A 25 13.40 2.45 -7.10
CA ALA A 25 12.43 2.90 -6.12
C ALA A 25 11.87 4.28 -6.49
N ASP A 26 12.74 5.23 -6.86
CA ASP A 26 12.31 6.56 -7.30
C ASP A 26 11.41 6.48 -8.54
N VAL A 27 11.74 5.63 -9.51
CA VAL A 27 10.93 5.52 -10.74
C VAL A 27 9.59 4.86 -10.47
N GLN A 28 9.56 3.72 -9.78
CA GLN A 28 8.32 2.95 -9.58
C GLN A 28 7.33 3.63 -8.63
N TYR A 29 7.82 4.35 -7.61
CA TYR A 29 6.94 4.89 -6.58
C TYR A 29 6.63 6.38 -6.72
N ASP A 30 7.42 7.13 -7.50
CA ASP A 30 7.24 8.58 -7.64
C ASP A 30 6.99 9.03 -9.09
N LYS A 31 7.50 8.28 -10.08
CA LYS A 31 7.46 8.69 -11.51
C LYS A 31 6.60 7.81 -12.40
N ALA A 32 6.31 6.58 -11.99
CA ALA A 32 5.46 5.65 -12.71
C ALA A 32 4.00 6.01 -12.42
N TYR A 33 3.44 6.85 -13.28
CA TYR A 33 2.01 7.14 -13.28
C TYR A 33 1.27 6.00 -13.98
N ILE A 34 0.23 5.47 -13.33
CA ILE A 34 -0.71 4.55 -13.96
C ILE A 34 -1.86 5.39 -14.50
N ASP A 35 -2.15 5.27 -15.79
CA ASP A 35 -3.33 5.88 -16.39
C ASP A 35 -4.58 5.41 -15.65
N GLN A 36 -5.40 6.36 -15.18
CA GLN A 36 -6.63 6.06 -14.46
C GLN A 36 -7.58 5.19 -15.29
N ALA A 37 -7.56 5.35 -16.62
CA ALA A 37 -8.34 4.53 -17.54
C ALA A 37 -8.02 3.03 -17.42
N GLU A 38 -6.75 2.69 -17.18
CA GLU A 38 -6.26 1.31 -17.02
C GLU A 38 -6.40 0.80 -15.57
N GLY A 39 -6.66 1.70 -14.62
CA GLY A 39 -6.72 1.40 -13.19
C GLY A 39 -8.10 1.66 -12.60
N SER A 40 -8.26 2.83 -11.97
CA SER A 40 -9.46 3.19 -11.21
C SER A 40 -10.73 3.16 -12.04
N ASP A 41 -10.67 3.66 -13.27
CA ASP A 41 -11.85 3.87 -14.09
C ASP A 41 -12.35 2.53 -14.66
N PHE A 42 -11.42 1.69 -15.12
CA PHE A 42 -11.73 0.31 -15.54
C PHE A 42 -12.42 -0.49 -14.43
N LEU A 43 -11.95 -0.32 -13.19
CA LEU A 43 -12.51 -0.98 -12.02
C LEU A 43 -13.81 -0.32 -11.51
N GLY A 44 -14.22 0.81 -12.09
CA GLY A 44 -15.39 1.57 -11.67
C GLY A 44 -15.27 2.18 -10.27
N VAL A 45 -14.04 2.47 -9.83
CA VAL A 45 -13.79 3.08 -8.53
C VAL A 45 -14.36 4.49 -8.51
N THR A 46 -15.15 4.80 -7.49
CA THR A 46 -15.71 6.14 -7.25
C THR A 46 -14.92 6.88 -6.19
N GLU A 47 -15.10 8.19 -6.10
CA GLU A 47 -14.53 8.98 -5.01
C GLU A 47 -15.00 8.47 -3.63
N ASP A 48 -14.08 8.48 -2.66
CA ASP A 48 -14.37 8.09 -1.30
C ASP A 48 -15.27 9.14 -0.60
N ASP A 49 -16.35 8.68 0.03
CA ASP A 49 -17.07 9.49 1.01
C ASP A 49 -16.36 9.37 2.36
N ILE A 50 -15.34 10.20 2.54
CA ILE A 50 -14.48 10.20 3.74
C ILE A 50 -15.32 10.42 5.02
N ASN A 51 -16.33 11.30 4.97
CA ASN A 51 -17.15 11.60 6.14
C ASN A 51 -17.99 10.37 6.55
N LYS A 52 -18.58 9.69 5.57
CA LYS A 52 -19.32 8.46 5.80
C LYS A 52 -18.40 7.35 6.32
N ALA A 53 -17.22 7.17 5.73
CA ALA A 53 -16.26 6.15 6.18
C ALA A 53 -15.82 6.38 7.64
N ILE A 54 -15.57 7.64 8.02
CA ILE A 54 -15.25 7.99 9.42
C ILE A 54 -16.43 7.67 10.34
N ALA A 55 -17.65 8.05 9.95
CA ALA A 55 -18.84 7.80 10.76
C ALA A 55 -19.08 6.29 10.96
N GLU A 56 -18.99 5.50 9.91
CA GLU A 56 -19.13 4.03 9.95
C GLU A 56 -18.04 3.38 10.81
N SER A 57 -16.81 3.91 10.76
CA SER A 57 -15.70 3.44 11.60
C SER A 57 -15.98 3.66 13.09
N VAL A 58 -16.43 4.86 13.48
CA VAL A 58 -16.79 5.17 14.87
C VAL A 58 -17.98 4.33 15.32
N GLU A 59 -19.00 4.19 14.48
CA GLU A 59 -20.17 3.36 14.80
C GLU A 59 -19.77 1.89 15.02
N SER A 60 -18.90 1.34 14.16
CA SER A 60 -18.36 -0.01 14.30
C SER A 60 -17.66 -0.20 15.65
N CYS A 61 -16.78 0.74 16.05
CA CYS A 61 -16.14 0.71 17.36
C CYS A 61 -17.16 0.74 18.51
N MET A 62 -18.17 1.62 18.42
CA MET A 62 -19.20 1.73 19.47
C MET A 62 -20.06 0.47 19.56
N ASN A 63 -20.37 -0.17 18.43
CA ASN A 63 -21.14 -1.41 18.41
C ASN A 63 -20.36 -2.58 19.02
N PHE A 64 -19.05 -2.64 18.81
CA PHE A 64 -18.18 -3.59 19.48
C PHE A 64 -18.14 -3.38 21.00
N ILE A 65 -17.89 -2.13 21.45
CA ILE A 65 -17.85 -1.79 22.89
C ILE A 65 -19.16 -2.15 23.60
N ASN A 66 -20.29 -1.94 22.92
CA ASN A 66 -21.62 -2.25 23.44
C ASN A 66 -22.03 -3.73 23.29
N ASN A 67 -21.10 -4.63 22.95
CA ASN A 67 -21.33 -6.06 22.74
C ASN A 67 -22.44 -6.38 21.72
N LYS A 68 -22.65 -5.50 20.73
CA LYS A 68 -23.66 -5.69 19.67
C LYS A 68 -23.14 -6.51 18.50
N VAL A 69 -21.81 -6.61 18.35
CA VAL A 69 -21.14 -7.30 17.24
C VAL A 69 -19.86 -7.96 17.77
N GLU A 70 -19.62 -9.22 17.41
CA GLU A 70 -18.33 -9.88 17.63
C GLU A 70 -17.32 -9.50 16.54
N MET A 71 -16.13 -9.06 16.95
CA MET A 71 -15.04 -8.77 16.01
C MET A 71 -14.45 -10.08 15.50
N LYS A 72 -14.45 -10.25 14.17
CA LYS A 72 -13.70 -11.33 13.54
C LYS A 72 -12.24 -10.89 13.39
N GLU A 73 -11.34 -11.67 13.94
CA GLU A 73 -9.92 -11.51 13.68
C GLU A 73 -9.62 -11.74 12.19
N MET A 74 -8.70 -10.96 11.64
CA MET A 74 -8.20 -11.18 10.29
C MET A 74 -7.48 -12.54 10.28
N LYS A 75 -8.00 -13.49 9.50
CA LYS A 75 -7.32 -14.77 9.29
C LYS A 75 -6.15 -14.53 8.36
N ALA A 76 -4.95 -14.76 8.86
CA ALA A 76 -3.78 -14.99 8.02
C ALA A 76 -3.83 -16.48 7.62
N ASP A 77 -4.05 -16.75 6.33
CA ASP A 77 -3.82 -18.08 5.74
C ASP A 77 -2.37 -18.20 5.26
#